data_AF-A0A412APK6-F1
#
_entry.id   AF-A0A412APK6-F1
#
_cell.length_a   1.000
_cell.length_b   1.000
_cell.length_c   1.000
_cell.angle_alpha   90.00
_cell.angle_beta   90.00
_cell.angle_gamma   90.00
#
_symmetry.space_group_name_H-M   'P 1'
#
loop_
_entity.id
_entity.type
_entity.pdbx_description
1 polymer ?
#
loop_
_entity_poly.entity_id
_entity_poly.type
_entity_poly.pdbx_seq_one_letter_code
_entity_poly.pdbx_strand_id
1 'polypeptide(L)'
;WNRWSPRIDHLLRQIDAAIDFNKVYEFVEDLYRKDNGRPSINPVVLFRIVLIQHIYGIRSLRRILEEISMNMAYRWFIGYPLNEQVPHFSTVSYNFKHRFNTASVEYIFRWVLKVAADEGYFDTEAIFVDGTHIKASANLKKQARKAVPKEAKRYAHELFDEINKDREAHGKKPFDENNNGDDSGSRDNSSEPEMVEKTV
;
A
#
# COMPACT_ATOMS: atom_id res chain seq x y z
N TRP A 1 -20.82 -3.00 -11.19
CA TRP A 1 -19.83 -2.11 -10.54
C TRP A 1 -19.90 -0.65 -10.98
N ASN A 2 -20.25 -0.33 -12.24
CA ASN A 2 -20.31 1.07 -12.71
C ASN A 2 -21.41 1.98 -12.12
N ARG A 3 -22.39 1.42 -11.39
CA ARG A 3 -23.53 2.20 -10.84
C ARG A 3 -23.16 3.04 -9.61
N TRP A 4 -22.11 2.67 -8.87
CA TRP A 4 -21.72 3.26 -7.58
C TRP A 4 -20.30 3.83 -7.61
N SER A 5 -19.93 4.35 -8.77
CA SER A 5 -18.60 4.88 -8.97
C SER A 5 -18.59 6.39 -8.67
N PRO A 6 -17.50 6.94 -8.09
CA PRO A 6 -17.41 8.36 -7.76
C PRO A 6 -17.74 9.26 -8.96
N ARG A 7 -18.11 10.52 -8.69
CA ARG A 7 -18.29 11.50 -9.77
C ARG A 7 -16.98 11.70 -10.54
N ILE A 8 -17.08 12.10 -11.80
CA ILE A 8 -15.93 12.13 -12.72
C ILE A 8 -14.84 13.14 -12.29
N ASP A 9 -15.23 14.15 -11.52
CA ASP A 9 -14.37 15.17 -10.90
C ASP A 9 -13.67 14.69 -9.62
N HIS A 10 -13.95 13.48 -9.14
CA HIS A 10 -13.31 12.94 -7.94
C HIS A 10 -11.84 12.61 -8.19
N LEU A 11 -10.94 12.98 -7.27
CA LEU A 11 -9.49 12.80 -7.43
C LEU A 11 -9.09 11.34 -7.76
N LEU A 12 -9.62 10.35 -7.03
CA LEU A 12 -9.35 8.93 -7.29
C LEU A 12 -9.79 8.45 -8.68
N ARG A 13 -10.78 9.10 -9.32
CA ARG A 13 -11.18 8.82 -10.71
C ARG A 13 -10.14 9.33 -11.69
N GLN A 14 -9.65 10.54 -11.45
CA GLN A 14 -8.63 11.15 -12.29
C GLN A 14 -7.32 10.36 -12.20
N ILE A 15 -6.94 9.91 -11.00
CA ILE A 15 -5.80 9.01 -10.78
C ILE A 15 -5.98 7.68 -11.52
N ASP A 16 -7.13 7.03 -11.37
CA ASP A 16 -7.40 5.74 -12.01
C ASP A 16 -7.35 5.84 -13.55
N ALA A 17 -7.82 6.96 -14.11
CA ALA A 17 -7.74 7.22 -15.55
C ALA A 17 -6.32 7.55 -16.05
N ALA A 18 -5.52 8.22 -15.21
CA ALA A 18 -4.17 8.66 -15.56
C ALA A 18 -3.11 7.55 -15.43
N ILE A 19 -3.32 6.60 -14.52
CA ILE A 19 -2.33 5.61 -14.13
C ILE A 19 -2.71 4.23 -14.65
N ASP A 20 -1.87 3.70 -15.54
CA ASP A 20 -1.98 2.30 -15.96
C ASP A 20 -1.40 1.35 -14.91
N PHE A 21 -2.25 0.98 -13.93
CA PHE A 21 -1.86 0.08 -12.84
C PHE A 21 -1.44 -1.32 -13.30
N ASN A 22 -1.61 -1.71 -14.58
CA ASN A 22 -1.10 -3.00 -15.05
C ASN A 22 0.42 -3.07 -14.98
N LYS A 23 1.11 -1.93 -15.07
CA LYS A 23 2.57 -1.86 -14.89
C LYS A 23 3.03 -2.35 -13.53
N VAL A 24 2.17 -2.29 -12.52
CA VAL A 24 2.48 -2.87 -11.20
C VAL A 24 2.79 -4.36 -11.33
N TYR A 25 2.08 -5.10 -12.20
CA TYR A 25 2.35 -6.51 -12.41
C TYR A 25 3.74 -6.74 -13.02
N GLU A 26 4.19 -5.88 -13.93
CA GLU A 26 5.53 -5.95 -14.52
C GLU A 26 6.62 -5.80 -13.44
N PHE A 27 6.43 -4.92 -12.45
CA PHE A 27 7.42 -4.69 -11.39
C PHE A 27 7.47 -5.77 -10.31
N VAL A 28 6.40 -6.54 -10.20
CA VAL A 28 6.25 -7.54 -9.13
C VAL A 28 6.12 -8.94 -9.67
N GLU A 29 6.31 -9.16 -10.97
CA GLU A 29 6.15 -10.47 -11.60
C GLU A 29 7.04 -11.52 -10.92
N ASP A 30 8.31 -11.19 -10.67
CA ASP A 30 9.26 -12.08 -9.99
C ASP A 30 8.86 -12.38 -8.52
N LEU A 31 7.98 -11.58 -7.93
CA LEU A 31 7.50 -11.71 -6.56
C LEU A 31 6.19 -12.51 -6.46
N TYR A 32 5.57 -12.86 -7.61
CA TYR A 32 4.29 -13.57 -7.66
C TYR A 32 4.39 -14.84 -8.53
N ARG A 33 4.13 -16.00 -7.94
CA ARG A 33 4.00 -17.26 -8.70
C ARG A 33 2.58 -17.39 -9.26
N LYS A 34 2.46 -17.70 -10.55
CA LYS A 34 1.18 -17.84 -11.28
C LYS A 34 0.39 -19.10 -10.89
N ASP A 35 1.08 -20.23 -10.68
CA ASP A 35 0.40 -21.54 -10.71
C ASP A 35 0.41 -22.34 -9.40
N ASN A 36 0.95 -21.81 -8.29
CA ASN A 36 1.06 -22.58 -7.03
C ASN A 36 0.69 -21.78 -5.77
N GLY A 37 -0.11 -22.41 -4.90
CA GLY A 37 -0.38 -21.96 -3.53
C GLY A 37 -1.72 -21.26 -3.31
N ARG A 38 -1.91 -20.70 -2.10
CA ARG A 38 -3.08 -19.88 -1.76
C ARG A 38 -3.01 -18.56 -2.56
N PRO A 39 -4.09 -18.15 -3.24
CA PRO A 39 -4.11 -16.89 -3.96
C PRO A 39 -3.80 -15.74 -2.99
N SER A 40 -2.78 -14.95 -3.32
CA SER A 40 -2.44 -13.75 -2.57
C SER A 40 -3.39 -12.61 -2.90
N ILE A 41 -3.37 -11.57 -2.06
CA ILE A 41 -3.97 -10.28 -2.42
C ILE A 41 -3.30 -9.80 -3.71
N ASN A 42 -4.12 -9.28 -4.61
CA ASN A 42 -3.66 -8.67 -5.86
C ASN A 42 -2.68 -7.50 -5.55
N PRO A 43 -1.49 -7.45 -6.15
CA PRO A 43 -0.52 -6.39 -5.89
C PRO A 43 -1.09 -5.00 -6.18
N VAL A 44 -1.89 -4.84 -7.24
CA VAL A 44 -2.54 -3.56 -7.58
C VAL A 44 -3.41 -3.06 -6.44
N VAL A 45 -4.11 -3.96 -5.74
CA VAL A 45 -4.95 -3.61 -4.59
C VAL A 45 -4.09 -3.08 -3.45
N LEU A 46 -2.97 -3.76 -3.15
CA LEU A 46 -2.03 -3.33 -2.10
C LEU A 46 -1.49 -1.93 -2.40
N PHE A 47 -1.07 -1.67 -3.64
CA PHE A 47 -0.57 -0.35 -4.04
C PHE A 47 -1.64 0.74 -4.00
N ARG A 48 -2.88 0.42 -4.40
CA ARG A 48 -3.98 1.38 -4.32
C ARG A 48 -4.33 1.72 -2.87
N ILE A 49 -4.25 0.78 -1.93
CA ILE A 49 -4.44 1.02 -0.49
C ILE A 49 -3.42 2.05 0.03
N VAL A 50 -2.13 1.78 -0.17
CA VAL A 50 -1.05 2.69 0.30
C VAL A 50 -1.06 4.01 -0.45
N LEU A 51 -1.52 4.04 -1.70
CA LEU A 51 -1.67 5.28 -2.44
C LEU A 51 -2.77 6.19 -1.85
N ILE A 52 -3.94 5.63 -1.50
CA ILE A 52 -4.98 6.38 -0.76
C ILE A 52 -4.40 6.86 0.57
N GLN A 53 -3.71 5.98 1.29
CA GLN A 53 -3.07 6.31 2.55
C GLN A 53 -2.15 7.55 2.43
N HIS A 54 -1.31 7.59 1.39
CA HIS A 54 -0.42 8.72 1.12
C HIS A 54 -1.17 9.99 0.73
N ILE A 55 -2.07 9.91 -0.26
CA ILE A 55 -2.78 11.07 -0.81
C ILE A 55 -3.63 11.75 0.26
N TYR A 56 -4.30 10.99 1.12
CA TYR A 56 -5.17 11.57 2.14
C TYR A 56 -4.44 11.76 3.49
N GLY A 57 -3.12 11.55 3.54
CA GLY A 57 -2.31 11.77 4.74
C GLY A 57 -2.67 10.87 5.93
N ILE A 58 -3.23 9.68 5.67
CA ILE A 58 -3.66 8.75 6.72
C ILE A 58 -2.43 7.99 7.21
N ARG A 59 -1.85 8.42 8.34
CA ARG A 59 -0.57 7.87 8.83
C ARG A 59 -0.64 6.44 9.39
N SER A 60 -1.77 5.72 9.30
CA SER A 60 -1.92 4.35 9.82
C SER A 60 -2.56 3.41 8.82
N LEU A 61 -1.93 2.26 8.60
CA LEU A 61 -2.41 1.19 7.70
C LEU A 61 -3.70 0.55 8.21
N ARG A 62 -3.84 0.43 9.54
CA ARG A 62 -5.08 -0.05 10.16
C ARG A 62 -6.24 0.91 9.89
N ARG A 63 -6.01 2.21 10.15
CA ARG A 63 -7.02 3.25 9.94
C ARG A 63 -7.47 3.33 8.48
N ILE A 64 -6.55 3.28 7.51
CA ILE A 64 -6.95 3.32 6.10
C ILE A 64 -7.80 2.11 5.71
N LEU A 65 -7.54 0.92 6.23
CA LEU A 65 -8.37 -0.25 5.94
C LEU A 65 -9.76 -0.17 6.57
N GLU A 66 -9.87 0.44 7.76
CA GLU A 66 -11.17 0.80 8.35
C GLU A 66 -11.89 1.84 7.48
N GLU A 67 -11.21 2.88 7.01
CA GLU A 67 -11.82 3.89 6.13
C GLU A 67 -12.25 3.28 4.78
N ILE A 68 -11.45 2.40 4.17
CA ILE A 68 -11.85 1.64 2.98
C ILE A 68 -13.10 0.80 3.26
N SER A 69 -13.25 0.28 4.49
CA SER A 69 -14.42 -0.52 4.83
C SER A 69 -15.73 0.28 4.72
N MET A 70 -15.68 1.59 4.96
CA MET A 70 -16.85 2.49 5.03
C MET A 70 -16.98 3.44 3.83
N ASN A 71 -15.88 3.72 3.12
CA ASN A 71 -15.83 4.72 2.05
C ASN A 71 -15.97 4.06 0.66
N MET A 72 -17.09 4.35 0.00
CA MET A 72 -17.41 3.79 -1.31
C MET A 72 -16.44 4.22 -2.41
N ALA A 73 -15.88 5.44 -2.35
CA ALA A 73 -14.90 5.90 -3.32
C ALA A 73 -13.58 5.14 -3.18
N TYR A 74 -13.17 4.84 -1.94
CA TYR A 74 -11.97 4.05 -1.67
C TYR A 74 -12.14 2.61 -2.13
N ARG A 75 -13.29 1.98 -1.82
CA ARG A 75 -13.63 0.64 -2.33
C ARG A 75 -13.61 0.58 -3.84
N TRP A 76 -14.29 1.54 -4.50
CA TRP A 76 -14.28 1.64 -5.95
C TRP A 76 -12.86 1.74 -6.48
N PHE A 77 -12.03 2.59 -5.87
CA PHE A 77 -10.66 2.78 -6.30
C PHE A 77 -9.85 1.50 -6.13
N ILE A 78 -9.93 0.78 -5.02
CA ILE A 78 -9.19 -0.49 -4.88
C ILE A 78 -9.79 -1.64 -5.72
N GLY A 79 -10.90 -1.42 -6.41
CA GLY A 79 -11.60 -2.41 -7.22
C GLY A 79 -12.46 -3.39 -6.42
N TYR A 80 -12.75 -3.07 -5.16
CA TYR A 80 -13.48 -3.97 -4.26
C TYR A 80 -14.97 -3.68 -4.28
N PRO A 81 -15.79 -4.72 -4.46
CA PRO A 81 -17.18 -4.69 -4.17
C PRO A 81 -17.59 -4.23 -2.77
N LEU A 82 -18.86 -3.81 -2.63
CA LEU A 82 -19.50 -3.67 -1.31
C LEU A 82 -19.69 -5.02 -0.60
N ASN A 83 -19.92 -6.09 -1.35
CA ASN A 83 -20.13 -7.44 -0.79
C ASN A 83 -18.83 -8.25 -0.64
N GLU A 84 -17.68 -7.71 -1.05
CA GLU A 84 -16.37 -8.35 -0.87
C GLU A 84 -15.71 -7.79 0.38
N GLN A 85 -15.09 -8.64 1.18
CA GLN A 85 -14.44 -8.20 2.41
C GLN A 85 -13.11 -7.51 2.13
N VAL A 86 -12.87 -6.37 2.80
CA VAL A 86 -11.57 -5.67 2.73
C VAL A 86 -10.51 -6.55 3.41
N PRO A 87 -9.29 -6.64 2.86
CA PRO A 87 -8.21 -7.34 3.53
C PRO A 87 -7.95 -6.80 4.93
N HIS A 88 -7.69 -7.71 5.87
CA HIS A 88 -7.31 -7.32 7.21
C HIS A 88 -5.88 -6.74 7.24
N PHE A 89 -5.60 -5.80 8.14
CA PHE A 89 -4.32 -5.09 8.21
C PHE A 89 -3.12 -6.04 8.30
N SER A 90 -3.27 -7.14 9.05
CA SER A 90 -2.21 -8.13 9.20
C SER A 90 -1.83 -8.79 7.89
N THR A 91 -2.79 -8.98 6.97
CA THR A 91 -2.54 -9.54 5.65
C THR A 91 -1.83 -8.54 4.75
N VAL A 92 -2.22 -7.27 4.80
CA VAL A 92 -1.57 -6.20 4.03
C VAL A 92 -0.13 -5.98 4.49
N SER A 93 0.06 -5.81 5.81
CA SER A 93 1.39 -5.72 6.46
C SER A 93 2.28 -6.92 6.12
N TYR A 94 1.74 -8.14 6.17
CA TYR A 94 2.49 -9.35 5.82
C TYR A 94 2.98 -9.34 4.37
N ASN A 95 2.15 -8.88 3.41
CA ASN A 95 2.57 -8.77 2.01
C ASN A 95 3.67 -7.73 1.81
N PHE A 96 3.56 -6.56 2.46
CA PHE A 96 4.60 -5.54 2.38
C PHE A 96 5.94 -6.00 2.93
N LYS A 97 5.99 -6.91 3.90
CA LYS A 97 7.25 -7.51 4.35
C LYS A 97 7.82 -8.56 3.40
N HIS A 98 7.00 -9.55 3.04
CA HIS A 98 7.52 -10.78 2.42
C HIS A 98 7.63 -10.67 0.89
N ARG A 99 6.94 -9.71 0.29
CA ARG A 99 6.93 -9.55 -1.16
C ARG A 99 7.58 -8.25 -1.59
N PHE A 100 7.37 -7.17 -0.86
CA PHE A 100 7.90 -5.86 -1.24
C PHE A 100 9.09 -5.48 -0.36
N ASN A 101 10.01 -4.71 -0.92
CA ASN A 101 11.05 -4.02 -0.15
C ASN A 101 10.88 -2.50 -0.34
N THR A 102 11.62 -1.72 0.45
CA THR A 102 11.60 -0.25 0.38
C THR A 102 11.85 0.26 -1.04
N ALA A 103 12.74 -0.39 -1.80
CA ALA A 103 13.06 0.01 -3.17
C ALA A 103 11.89 -0.23 -4.14
N SER A 104 11.19 -1.36 -4.05
CA SER A 104 10.02 -1.66 -4.87
C SER A 104 8.87 -0.71 -4.57
N VAL A 105 8.63 -0.41 -3.28
CA VAL A 105 7.61 0.56 -2.86
C VAL A 105 7.98 1.95 -3.34
N GLU A 106 9.21 2.42 -3.09
CA GLU A 106 9.71 3.71 -3.56
C GLU A 106 9.54 3.83 -5.08
N TYR A 107 9.95 2.81 -5.84
CA TYR A 107 9.89 2.84 -7.29
C TYR A 107 8.46 3.05 -7.79
N ILE A 108 7.51 2.27 -7.27
CA ILE A 108 6.11 2.34 -7.70
C ILE A 108 5.48 3.68 -7.28
N PHE A 109 5.75 4.16 -6.07
CA PHE A 109 5.32 5.49 -5.66
C PHE A 109 5.91 6.59 -6.54
N ARG A 110 7.20 6.50 -6.85
CA ARG A 110 7.88 7.45 -7.73
C ARG A 110 7.25 7.47 -9.11
N TRP A 111 6.90 6.31 -9.66
CA TRP A 111 6.20 6.21 -10.94
C TRP A 111 4.82 6.85 -10.87
N VAL A 112 4.01 6.52 -9.86
CA VAL A 112 2.67 7.10 -9.64
C VAL A 112 2.73 8.62 -9.50
N LEU A 113 3.60 9.13 -8.63
CA LEU A 113 3.76 10.57 -8.40
C LEU A 113 4.31 11.29 -9.63
N LYS A 114 5.13 10.62 -10.45
CA LYS A 114 5.62 11.17 -11.72
C LYS A 114 4.50 11.29 -12.75
N VAL A 115 3.72 10.24 -12.97
CA VAL A 115 2.55 10.27 -13.86
C VAL A 115 1.60 11.39 -13.41
N ALA A 116 1.40 11.49 -12.10
CA ALA A 116 0.60 12.54 -11.50
C ALA A 116 1.13 13.96 -11.83
N ALA A 117 2.41 14.19 -11.60
CA ALA A 117 3.06 15.47 -11.90
C ALA A 117 3.03 15.83 -13.40
N ASP A 118 3.11 14.85 -14.28
CA ASP A 118 3.18 15.05 -15.73
C ASP A 118 1.82 15.46 -16.31
N GLU A 119 0.76 14.79 -15.89
CA GLU A 119 -0.60 15.05 -16.36
C GLU A 119 -1.20 16.34 -15.76
N GLY A 120 -0.73 16.77 -14.59
CA GLY A 120 -1.24 17.99 -13.95
C GLY A 120 -2.66 17.84 -13.39
N TYR A 121 -3.17 16.61 -13.23
CA TYR A 121 -4.46 16.31 -12.58
C TYR A 121 -4.49 16.63 -11.08
N PHE A 122 -3.40 17.15 -10.54
CA PHE A 122 -3.23 17.32 -9.12
C PHE A 122 -3.00 18.79 -8.88
N ASP A 123 -3.90 19.39 -8.11
CA ASP A 123 -3.44 20.44 -7.22
C ASP A 123 -2.38 19.78 -6.36
N THR A 124 -1.13 20.06 -6.68
CA THR A 124 0.03 19.38 -6.12
C THR A 124 -0.01 19.45 -4.58
N GLU A 125 -0.68 20.48 -4.03
CA GLU A 125 -1.07 20.62 -2.62
C GLU A 125 -1.77 19.39 -2.02
N ALA A 126 -2.60 18.67 -2.77
CA ALA A 126 -3.40 17.55 -2.29
C ALA A 126 -2.66 16.19 -2.30
N ILE A 127 -1.56 16.04 -3.04
CA ILE A 127 -0.70 14.83 -2.91
C ILE A 127 0.43 15.06 -1.90
N PHE A 128 0.92 16.30 -1.80
CA PHE A 128 1.96 16.67 -0.84
C PHE A 128 1.34 17.22 0.46
N VAL A 129 0.46 16.43 1.07
CA VAL A 129 -0.35 16.81 2.25
C VAL A 129 0.51 17.16 3.48
N ASP A 130 1.79 16.81 3.51
CA ASP A 130 2.70 17.22 4.59
C ASP A 130 4.01 17.81 4.05
N GLY A 131 4.01 19.14 3.86
CA GLY A 131 5.22 19.97 3.83
C GLY A 131 5.45 20.86 2.60
N THR A 132 4.72 20.71 1.49
CA THR A 132 4.96 21.56 0.30
C THR A 132 3.66 21.97 -0.37
N HIS A 133 3.16 23.17 -0.03
CA HIS A 133 2.14 23.87 -0.81
C HIS A 133 2.71 24.17 -2.19
N ILE A 134 2.23 23.48 -3.22
CA ILE A 134 2.70 23.61 -4.60
C ILE A 134 1.46 23.94 -5.46
N LYS A 135 1.08 25.23 -5.50
CA LYS A 135 -0.04 25.77 -6.31
C LYS A 135 0.25 25.70 -7.80
N ALA A 136 -0.64 25.12 -8.60
CA ALA A 136 -0.43 24.75 -10.00
C ALA A 136 0.06 25.87 -10.97
N SER A 137 1.16 25.60 -11.70
CA SER A 137 1.76 26.40 -12.78
C SER A 137 2.81 25.53 -13.52
N ALA A 138 3.18 25.90 -14.76
CA ALA A 138 4.14 25.14 -15.57
C ALA A 138 5.53 24.98 -14.91
N ASN A 139 5.93 25.92 -14.05
CA ASN A 139 7.19 25.83 -13.31
C ASN A 139 7.12 24.75 -12.21
N LEU A 140 5.93 24.40 -11.73
CA LEU A 140 5.75 23.39 -10.69
C LEU A 140 5.75 21.97 -11.24
N LYS A 141 5.41 21.73 -12.51
CA LYS A 141 5.68 20.40 -13.11
C LYS A 141 7.17 20.04 -12.98
N LYS A 142 8.05 21.03 -13.20
CA LYS A 142 9.51 20.88 -13.02
C LYS A 142 9.90 20.72 -11.56
N GLN A 143 9.27 21.44 -10.63
CA GLN A 143 9.54 21.30 -9.18
C GLN A 143 9.02 19.97 -8.61
N ALA A 144 7.81 19.58 -8.96
CA ALA A 144 7.20 18.29 -8.61
C ALA A 144 8.08 17.14 -9.10
N ARG A 145 8.53 17.15 -10.36
CA ARG A 145 9.49 16.15 -10.88
C ARG A 145 10.77 16.03 -10.05
N LYS A 146 11.26 17.14 -9.46
CA LYS A 146 12.43 17.12 -8.58
C LYS A 146 12.10 16.61 -7.17
N ALA A 147 10.89 16.87 -6.67
CA ALA A 147 10.45 16.44 -5.34
C ALA A 147 10.05 14.96 -5.29
N VAL A 148 9.50 14.43 -6.39
CA VAL A 148 8.98 13.06 -6.52
C VAL A 148 9.93 11.98 -5.97
N PRO A 149 11.23 11.94 -6.31
CA PRO A 149 12.12 10.91 -5.76
C PRO A 149 12.30 11.00 -4.25
N LYS A 150 12.44 12.22 -3.71
CA LYS A 150 12.62 12.45 -2.27
C LYS A 150 11.36 12.03 -1.49
N GLU A 151 10.20 12.38 -2.02
CA GLU A 151 8.91 12.11 -1.40
C GLU A 151 8.53 10.63 -1.47
N ALA A 152 8.78 9.97 -2.61
CA ALA A 152 8.59 8.53 -2.73
C ALA A 152 9.46 7.76 -1.73
N LYS A 153 10.74 8.16 -1.58
CA LYS A 153 11.64 7.55 -0.61
C LYS A 153 11.19 7.79 0.83
N ARG A 154 10.83 9.03 1.17
CA ARG A 154 10.30 9.40 2.49
C ARG A 154 9.10 8.54 2.85
N TYR A 155 8.12 8.48 1.95
CA TYR A 155 6.90 7.70 2.18
C TYR A 155 7.18 6.20 2.35
N ALA A 156 8.06 5.62 1.53
CA ALA A 156 8.42 4.22 1.66
C ALA A 156 8.98 3.92 3.06
N HIS A 157 9.92 4.72 3.56
CA HIS A 157 10.43 4.57 4.93
C HIS A 157 9.34 4.74 6.00
N GLU A 158 8.52 5.79 5.89
CA GLU A 158 7.42 6.03 6.85
C GLU A 158 6.42 4.87 6.91
N LEU A 159 6.10 4.25 5.77
CA LEU A 159 5.24 3.09 5.69
C LEU A 159 5.85 1.89 6.44
N PHE A 160 7.12 1.58 6.19
CA PHE A 160 7.77 0.46 6.86
C PHE A 160 7.99 0.70 8.36
N ASP A 161 8.31 1.94 8.76
CA ASP A 161 8.39 2.36 10.16
C ASP A 161 7.04 2.19 10.88
N GLU A 162 5.94 2.58 10.24
CA GLU A 162 4.60 2.41 10.80
C GLU A 162 4.25 0.94 11.00
N ILE A 163 4.52 0.10 10.00
CA ILE A 163 4.27 -1.33 10.11
C ILE A 163 5.12 -1.93 11.25
N ASN A 164 6.38 -1.51 11.40
CA ASN A 164 7.25 -1.98 12.47
C ASN A 164 6.74 -1.58 13.86
N LYS A 165 6.28 -0.34 14.02
CA LYS A 165 5.69 0.13 15.29
C LYS A 165 4.44 -0.68 15.68
N ASP A 166 3.55 -0.97 14.74
CA ASP A 166 2.37 -1.81 15.01
C ASP A 166 2.78 -3.23 15.44
N ARG A 167 3.83 -3.79 14.81
CA ARG A 167 4.36 -5.10 15.18
C ARG A 167 4.90 -5.14 16.60
N GLU A 168 5.71 -4.17 16.97
CA GLU A 168 6.28 -4.06 18.31
C GLU A 168 5.19 -3.91 19.37
N ALA A 169 4.17 -3.07 19.10
CA ALA A 169 3.00 -2.93 19.97
C ALA A 169 2.22 -4.24 20.15
N HIS A 170 2.32 -5.17 19.20
CA HIS A 170 1.71 -6.50 19.23
C HIS A 170 2.71 -7.62 19.57
N GLY A 171 3.86 -7.30 20.15
CA GLY A 171 4.85 -8.28 20.62
C GLY A 171 5.58 -9.05 19.51
N LYS A 172 5.55 -8.54 18.27
CA LYS A 172 6.25 -9.13 17.12
C LYS A 172 7.54 -8.37 16.86
N LYS A 173 8.60 -9.08 16.47
CA LYS A 173 9.87 -8.46 16.08
C LYS A 173 9.68 -7.47 14.91
N PRO A 174 10.33 -6.29 14.91
CA PRO A 174 10.33 -5.39 13.76
C PRO A 174 10.98 -6.06 12.54
N PHE A 175 10.73 -5.51 11.37
CA PHE A 175 11.38 -5.92 10.13
C PHE A 175 12.79 -5.35 10.08
N ASP A 176 13.72 -6.17 9.62
CA ASP A 176 15.12 -5.79 9.45
C ASP A 176 15.29 -5.16 8.06
N GLU A 177 15.65 -3.87 7.99
CA GLU A 177 15.79 -3.15 6.70
C GLU A 177 16.90 -3.74 5.81
N ASN A 178 17.83 -4.53 6.38
CA ASN A 178 19.01 -5.06 5.69
C ASN A 178 18.90 -6.49 5.17
N ASN A 179 17.79 -7.20 5.43
CA ASN A 179 17.67 -8.59 5.02
C ASN A 179 16.93 -8.69 3.68
N ASN A 180 17.66 -8.39 2.61
CA ASN A 180 17.27 -8.77 1.25
C ASN A 180 17.22 -10.30 1.17
N GLY A 181 16.05 -10.87 1.42
CA GLY A 181 15.65 -12.20 0.98
C GLY A 181 16.53 -13.35 1.45
N ASP A 182 16.33 -13.81 2.68
CA ASP A 182 16.34 -15.25 2.97
C ASP A 182 15.60 -15.49 4.29
N ASP A 183 14.30 -15.73 4.20
CA ASP A 183 13.54 -16.40 5.27
C ASP A 183 12.94 -17.68 4.67
N SER A 184 13.83 -18.65 4.42
CA SER A 184 13.42 -20.04 4.22
C SER A 184 12.75 -20.48 5.52
N GLY A 185 11.42 -20.61 5.46
CA GLY A 185 10.57 -20.71 6.64
C GLY A 185 11.01 -21.79 7.63
N SER A 186 11.10 -21.40 8.90
CA SER A 186 10.97 -22.33 10.02
C SER A 186 9.53 -22.29 10.52
N ARG A 187 8.78 -23.35 10.20
CA ARG A 187 7.50 -23.64 10.86
C ARG A 187 7.84 -24.17 12.26
N ASP A 188 7.66 -23.34 13.26
CA ASP A 188 7.68 -23.81 14.65
C ASP A 188 6.28 -24.33 15.00
N ASN A 189 6.12 -25.65 14.91
CA ASN A 189 4.98 -26.37 15.44
C ASN A 189 5.38 -26.91 16.82
N SER A 190 4.95 -26.26 17.88
CA SER A 190 4.95 -26.84 19.22
C SER A 190 3.74 -26.34 20.01
N SER A 191 2.68 -27.13 19.98
CA SER A 191 1.61 -27.10 20.97
C SER A 191 1.11 -28.54 21.09
N GLU A 192 1.83 -29.35 21.88
CA GLU A 192 1.27 -30.59 22.42
C GLU A 192 0.37 -30.24 23.60
N PRO A 193 -0.82 -30.86 23.74
CA PRO A 193 -1.69 -30.62 24.87
C PRO A 193 -1.26 -31.48 26.08
N GLU A 194 -1.12 -30.84 27.24
CA GLU A 194 -0.95 -31.54 28.53
C GLU A 194 -2.15 -32.46 28.79
N MET A 195 -1.87 -33.76 28.92
CA MET A 195 -2.83 -34.74 29.41
C MET A 195 -2.98 -34.60 30.92
N VAL A 196 -4.20 -34.29 31.36
CA VAL A 196 -4.60 -34.31 32.78
C VAL A 196 -4.72 -35.76 33.23
N GLU A 197 -3.76 -36.22 34.03
CA GLU A 197 -3.83 -37.52 34.69
C GLU A 197 -4.78 -37.42 35.89
N LYS A 198 -5.97 -38.04 35.76
CA LYS A 198 -6.84 -38.36 36.89
C LYS A 198 -6.36 -39.67 37.49
N THR A 199 -6.04 -39.68 38.78
CA THR A 199 -6.11 -40.89 39.58
C THR A 199 -6.73 -40.61 40.95
N VAL A 200 -7.52 -41.61 41.34
CA VAL A 200 -8.46 -41.76 42.47
C VAL A 200 -7.81 -41.58 43.84
#